data_AF-A0A7S2HVW5-F1
#
_entry.id   AF-A0A7S2HVW5-F1
#
_cell.length_a   1.000
_cell.length_b   1.000
_cell.length_c   1.000
_cell.angle_alpha   90.00
_cell.angle_beta   90.00
_cell.angle_gamma   90.00
#
_symmetry.space_group_name_H-M   'P 1'
#
loop_
_entity.id
_entity.type
_entity.pdbx_description
1 polymer ?
#
loop_
_entity_poly.entity_id
_entity_poly.type
_entity_poly.pdbx_seq_one_letter_code
_entity_poly.pdbx_strand_id
1 'polypeptide(L)'
;LGLCAHIKYEEISEMTLAQKVEGIVDNFLMFRDEKAVVSDALYPPLPRYDYSSSGADPEFLEEWAKMDLKHVFGFPTWEEEVFNLLAKHASELKAIFSHYCMSGTAG
;
A
#
# COMPACT_ATOMS: atom_id res chain seq x y z
N LEU A 1 -32.34 9.28 -0.14
CA LEU A 1 -31.17 8.39 -0.30
C LEU A 1 -30.70 7.77 1.02
N GLY A 2 -30.65 8.49 2.14
CA GLY A 2 -30.18 7.92 3.43
C GLY A 2 -30.87 6.63 3.89
N LEU A 3 -32.20 6.59 3.91
CA LEU A 3 -32.97 5.37 4.26
C LEU A 3 -32.71 4.22 3.29
N CYS A 4 -32.65 4.52 1.98
CA CYS A 4 -32.35 3.52 0.96
C CYS A 4 -30.94 2.94 1.13
N ALA A 5 -29.97 3.76 1.54
CA ALA A 5 -28.60 3.35 1.82
C ALA A 5 -28.52 2.38 3.00
N HIS A 6 -29.25 2.70 4.08
CA HIS A 6 -29.30 1.86 5.27
C HIS A 6 -29.84 0.47 4.95
N ILE A 7 -30.98 0.38 4.26
CA ILE A 7 -31.60 -0.90 3.87
C ILE A 7 -30.72 -1.66 2.87
N LYS A 8 -30.15 -0.97 1.88
CA LYS A 8 -29.32 -1.62 0.84
C LYS A 8 -28.10 -2.32 1.43
N TYR A 9 -27.42 -1.66 2.35
CA TYR A 9 -26.18 -2.16 2.96
C TYR A 9 -26.39 -2.63 4.39
N GLU A 10 -27.62 -2.98 4.79
CA GLU A 10 -27.97 -3.31 6.18
C GLU A 10 -27.14 -4.49 6.70
N GLU A 11 -27.05 -5.54 5.87
CA GLU A 11 -26.33 -6.78 6.15
C GLU A 11 -24.80 -6.64 6.21
N ILE A 12 -24.25 -5.49 5.78
CA ILE A 12 -22.81 -5.24 5.82
C ILE A 12 -22.48 -4.54 7.13
N SER A 13 -21.94 -5.33 8.07
CA SER A 13 -21.62 -4.90 9.42
C SER A 13 -20.39 -3.99 9.51
N GLU A 14 -19.49 -4.12 8.54
CA GLU A 14 -18.22 -3.42 8.40
C GLU A 14 -18.39 -1.96 7.92
N MET A 15 -19.59 -1.60 7.45
CA MET A 15 -19.89 -0.26 6.96
C MET A 15 -20.54 0.62 8.03
N THR A 16 -19.97 1.80 8.25
CA THR A 16 -20.62 2.89 9.00
C THR A 16 -21.81 3.46 8.22
N LEU A 17 -22.75 4.12 8.91
CA LEU A 17 -23.88 4.78 8.24
C LEU A 17 -23.42 5.80 7.19
N ALA A 18 -22.34 6.53 7.47
CA ALA A 18 -21.75 7.48 6.52
C ALA A 18 -21.29 6.78 5.23
N GLN A 19 -20.55 5.67 5.35
CA GLN A 19 -20.10 4.87 4.21
C GLN A 19 -21.27 4.27 3.42
N LYS A 20 -22.35 3.86 4.09
CA LYS A 20 -23.57 3.37 3.41
C LYS A 20 -24.18 4.47 2.54
N VAL A 21 -24.31 5.68 3.09
CA VAL A 21 -24.86 6.85 2.37
C VAL A 21 -23.95 7.29 1.23
N GLU A 22 -22.65 7.32 1.43
CA GLU A 22 -21.67 7.63 0.38
C GLU A 22 -21.73 6.58 -0.75
N GLY A 23 -21.76 5.30 -0.39
CA GLY A 23 -21.86 4.19 -1.34
C GLY A 23 -23.09 4.26 -2.24
N ILE A 24 -24.26 4.62 -1.70
CA ILE A 24 -25.47 4.75 -2.52
C ILE A 24 -25.43 5.99 -3.44
N VAL A 25 -24.77 7.07 -3.00
CA VAL A 25 -24.54 8.26 -3.83
C VAL A 25 -23.62 7.92 -4.99
N ASP A 26 -22.54 7.19 -4.74
CA ASP A 26 -21.61 6.75 -5.79
C ASP A 26 -22.23 5.79 -6.79
N ASN A 27 -23.07 4.86 -6.32
CA ASN A 27 -23.85 3.99 -7.20
C ASN A 27 -24.83 4.79 -8.07
N PHE A 28 -25.49 5.80 -7.50
CA PHE A 28 -26.43 6.67 -8.23
C PHE A 28 -25.73 7.51 -9.30
N LEU A 29 -24.53 8.02 -9.00
CA LEU A 29 -23.70 8.82 -9.90
C LEU A 29 -22.84 7.97 -10.86
N MET A 30 -22.87 6.65 -10.72
CA MET A 30 -22.04 5.70 -11.47
C MET A 30 -20.52 5.92 -11.30
N PHE A 31 -20.08 6.45 -10.16
CA PHE A 31 -18.66 6.57 -9.83
C PHE A 31 -18.05 5.23 -9.39
N ARG A 32 -18.82 4.46 -8.63
CA ARG A 32 -18.48 3.09 -8.21
C ARG A 32 -19.71 2.22 -8.35
N ASP A 33 -19.53 0.98 -8.79
CA ASP A 33 -20.59 -0.01 -8.74
C ASP A 33 -20.76 -0.54 -7.31
N GLU A 34 -21.84 -1.29 -7.09
CA GLU A 34 -22.13 -1.84 -5.76
C GLU A 34 -21.00 -2.77 -5.27
N LYS A 35 -20.45 -3.58 -6.18
CA LYS A 35 -19.38 -4.51 -5.85
C LYS A 35 -18.13 -3.79 -5.35
N ALA A 36 -17.74 -2.68 -5.97
CA ALA A 36 -16.61 -1.87 -5.52
C ALA A 36 -16.86 -1.29 -4.12
N VAL A 37 -18.04 -0.70 -3.88
CA VAL A 37 -18.40 -0.14 -2.56
C VAL A 37 -18.33 -1.20 -1.46
N VAL A 38 -18.86 -2.39 -1.71
CA VAL A 38 -18.83 -3.51 -0.74
C VAL A 38 -17.40 -4.04 -0.56
N SER A 39 -16.65 -4.16 -1.65
CA SER A 39 -15.26 -4.63 -1.60
C SER A 39 -14.38 -3.70 -0.78
N ASP A 40 -14.55 -2.38 -0.90
CA ASP A 40 -13.77 -1.41 -0.13
C ASP A 40 -14.03 -1.51 1.38
N ALA A 41 -15.25 -1.90 1.78
CA ALA A 41 -15.61 -2.11 3.17
C ALA A 41 -15.10 -3.44 3.75
N LEU A 42 -15.19 -4.52 2.97
CA LEU A 42 -14.80 -5.87 3.41
C LEU A 42 -13.30 -6.15 3.28
N TYR A 43 -12.67 -5.53 2.28
CA TYR A 43 -11.26 -5.71 1.94
C TYR A 43 -10.56 -4.36 1.87
N PRO A 44 -10.44 -3.64 3.00
CA PRO A 44 -9.68 -2.40 3.03
C PRO A 44 -8.23 -2.66 2.58
N PRO A 45 -7.54 -1.66 1.99
CA PRO A 45 -6.15 -1.79 1.62
C PRO A 45 -5.32 -2.30 2.80
N LEU A 46 -4.48 -3.31 2.55
CA LEU A 46 -3.62 -3.89 3.57
C LEU A 46 -2.75 -2.78 4.20
N PRO A 47 -2.60 -2.77 5.54
CA PRO A 47 -1.75 -1.80 6.21
C PRO A 47 -0.32 -1.95 5.71
N ARG A 48 0.32 -0.81 5.43
CA ARG A 48 1.74 -0.78 5.07
C ARG A 48 2.62 -0.95 6.29
N TYR A 49 3.81 -1.48 6.09
CA TYR A 49 4.81 -1.57 7.14
C TYR A 49 5.33 -0.18 7.53
N ASP A 50 5.24 0.16 8.82
CA ASP A 50 5.77 1.42 9.36
C ASP A 50 7.24 1.26 9.76
N TYR A 51 8.12 1.69 8.86
CA TYR A 51 9.57 1.62 9.04
C TYR A 51 10.15 2.78 9.86
N SER A 52 9.34 3.73 10.35
CA SER A 52 9.84 4.89 11.10
C SER A 52 10.54 4.53 12.41
N SER A 53 10.18 3.40 13.01
CA SER A 53 10.75 2.88 14.26
C SER A 53 11.75 1.73 14.05
N SER A 54 12.11 1.43 12.80
CA SER A 54 12.92 0.26 12.44
C SER A 54 14.37 0.32 12.94
N GLY A 55 14.91 1.52 13.21
CA GLY A 55 16.33 1.71 13.55
C GLY A 55 17.28 1.43 12.40
N ALA A 56 16.78 1.33 11.16
CA ALA A 56 17.60 1.16 9.97
C ALA A 56 18.44 2.42 9.69
N ASP A 57 19.49 2.23 8.87
CA ASP A 57 20.39 3.32 8.48
C ASP A 57 19.62 4.49 7.83
N PRO A 58 19.85 5.75 8.24
CA PRO A 58 19.13 6.89 7.70
C PRO A 58 19.21 7.04 6.18
N GLU A 59 20.35 6.72 5.55
CA GLU A 59 20.46 6.81 4.09
C GLU A 59 19.60 5.76 3.40
N PHE A 60 19.53 4.54 3.96
CA PHE A 60 18.64 3.50 3.45
C PHE A 60 17.17 3.91 3.59
N LEU A 61 16.78 4.57 4.69
CA LEU A 61 15.41 5.07 4.87
C LEU A 61 15.03 6.11 3.81
N GLU A 62 15.95 7.01 3.46
CA GLU A 62 15.72 7.98 2.39
C GLU A 62 15.60 7.33 1.00
N GLU A 63 16.35 6.26 0.75
CA GLU A 63 16.25 5.48 -0.49
C GLU A 63 14.94 4.71 -0.55
N TRP A 64 14.57 4.03 0.54
CA TRP A 64 13.33 3.27 0.65
C TRP A 64 12.10 4.14 0.43
N ALA A 65 12.09 5.36 0.98
CA ALA A 65 10.99 6.32 0.79
C ALA A 65 10.77 6.72 -0.68
N LYS A 66 11.79 6.60 -1.54
CA LYS A 66 11.71 6.89 -2.99
C LYS A 66 11.27 5.68 -3.80
N MET A 67 11.24 4.48 -3.23
CA MET A 67 10.85 3.26 -3.93
C MET A 67 9.32 3.15 -4.01
N ASP A 68 8.80 2.93 -5.22
CA ASP A 68 7.39 2.58 -5.43
C ASP A 68 7.26 1.10 -5.78
N LEU A 69 7.00 0.26 -4.77
CA LEU A 69 6.86 -1.19 -4.92
C LEU A 69 5.40 -1.64 -5.05
N LYS A 70 4.44 -0.72 -5.14
CA LYS A 70 3.00 -1.04 -5.18
C LYS A 70 2.58 -1.87 -6.39
N HIS A 71 3.37 -1.82 -7.46
CA HIS A 71 3.14 -2.57 -8.68
C HIS A 71 3.64 -4.02 -8.61
N VAL A 72 4.38 -4.38 -7.56
CA VAL A 72 4.90 -5.74 -7.38
C VAL A 72 3.81 -6.64 -6.81
N PHE A 73 3.62 -7.80 -7.45
CA PHE A 73 2.61 -8.76 -7.03
C PHE A 73 2.80 -9.19 -5.57
N GLY A 74 1.72 -9.07 -4.79
CA GLY A 74 1.70 -9.43 -3.36
C GLY A 74 2.19 -8.34 -2.41
N PHE A 75 2.59 -7.17 -2.90
CA PHE A 75 2.81 -6.00 -2.04
C PHE A 75 1.46 -5.43 -1.56
N PRO A 76 1.28 -5.04 -0.28
CA PRO A 76 2.27 -4.92 0.81
C PRO A 76 2.35 -6.13 1.76
N THR A 77 1.79 -7.30 1.41
CA THR A 77 1.71 -8.47 2.31
C THR A 77 3.06 -8.91 2.91
N TRP A 78 4.15 -8.71 2.17
CA TRP A 78 5.53 -9.07 2.56
C TRP A 78 6.46 -7.85 2.73
N GLU A 79 5.89 -6.64 2.81
CA GLU A 79 6.67 -5.38 2.83
C GLU A 79 7.70 -5.35 3.98
N GLU A 80 7.34 -5.86 5.16
CA GLU A 80 8.21 -5.91 6.33
C GLU A 80 9.44 -6.81 6.10
N GLU A 81 9.24 -8.02 5.59
CA GLU A 81 10.34 -8.96 5.36
C GLU A 81 11.31 -8.45 4.31
N VAL A 82 10.80 -7.80 3.25
CA VAL A 82 11.65 -7.22 2.22
C VAL A 82 12.40 -5.99 2.74
N PHE A 83 11.74 -5.12 3.51
CA PHE A 83 12.41 -4.00 4.17
C PHE A 83 13.56 -4.51 5.05
N ASN A 84 13.29 -5.48 5.93
CA ASN A 84 14.27 -6.01 6.86
C ASN A 84 15.45 -6.69 6.13
N LEU A 85 15.18 -7.43 5.06
CA LEU A 85 16.21 -8.08 4.27
C LEU A 85 17.11 -7.06 3.56
N LEU A 86 16.52 -6.03 2.95
CA LEU A 86 17.27 -4.99 2.25
C LEU A 86 18.05 -4.10 3.24
N ALA A 87 17.43 -3.68 4.34
CA ALA A 87 18.09 -2.90 5.37
C ALA A 87 19.36 -3.61 5.90
N LYS A 88 19.26 -4.92 6.13
CA LYS A 88 20.38 -5.76 6.59
C LYS A 88 21.56 -5.80 5.62
N HIS A 89 21.29 -5.76 4.32
CA HIS A 89 22.31 -5.92 3.26
C HIS A 89 22.60 -4.64 2.47
N ALA A 90 22.02 -3.50 2.88
CA ALA A 90 22.06 -2.24 2.12
C ALA A 90 23.49 -1.78 1.83
N SER A 91 24.40 -1.84 2.81
CA SER A 91 25.79 -1.41 2.64
C SER A 91 26.56 -2.26 1.63
N GLU A 92 26.34 -3.58 1.64
CA GLU A 92 26.97 -4.51 0.72
C GLU A 92 26.45 -4.31 -0.71
N LEU A 93 25.13 -4.16 -0.86
CA LEU A 93 24.50 -3.88 -2.15
C LEU A 93 25.00 -2.56 -2.76
N LYS A 94 25.10 -1.50 -1.95
CA LYS A 94 25.69 -0.21 -2.36
C LYS A 94 27.12 -0.38 -2.85
N ALA A 95 27.96 -1.10 -2.09
CA ALA A 95 29.35 -1.32 -2.45
C ALA A 95 29.51 -2.10 -3.77
N ILE A 96 28.72 -3.18 -3.95
CA ILE A 96 28.69 -3.96 -5.20
C ILE A 96 28.27 -3.06 -6.37
N PHE A 97 27.19 -2.31 -6.20
CA PHE A 97 26.69 -1.40 -7.22
C PHE A 97 27.74 -0.34 -7.61
N SER A 98 28.35 0.33 -6.63
CA SER A 98 29.42 1.30 -6.88
C SER A 98 30.60 0.70 -7.64
N HIS A 99 31.02 -0.51 -7.28
CA HIS A 99 32.09 -1.22 -7.99
C HIS A 99 31.74 -1.46 -9.46
N TYR A 100 30.51 -1.90 -9.76
CA TYR A 100 30.05 -2.06 -11.14
C TYR A 100 29.96 -0.73 -11.90
N CYS A 101 29.47 0.34 -11.27
CA CYS A 101 29.41 1.66 -11.89
C CYS A 101 30.81 2.20 -12.23
N MET A 102 31.81 2.00 -11.37
CA MET A 102 33.19 2.41 -11.61
C MET A 102 33.88 1.57 -12.70
N SER A 103 33.56 0.28 -12.78
CA SER A 103 34.12 -0.61 -13.80
C SER A 103 33.62 -0.31 -15.22
N GLY A 104 32.55 0.47 -15.38
CA GLY A 104 32.00 0.87 -16.69
C GLY A 104 32.67 2.10 -17.31
N THR A 105 33.55 2.81 -16.60
CA THR A 105 34.26 4.01 -17.11
C THR A 105 35.60 3.68 -17.78
N ALA A 106 35.97 2.41 -17.90
CA ALA A 106 37.10 1.96 -18.72
C ALA A 106 36.64 1.77 -20.18
N GLY A 107 36.36 2.88 -20.86
CA GLY A 107 36.15 2.99 -22.30
C GLY A 107 37.04 4.08 -22.88
#